data_AF-A0A8J7X5X4-F1
#
_entry.id   AF-A0A8J7X5X4-F1
#
_cell.length_a   1.000
_cell.length_b   1.000
_cell.length_c   1.000
_cell.angle_alpha   90.00
_cell.angle_beta   90.00
_cell.angle_gamma   90.00
#
_symmetry.space_group_name_H-M   'P 1'
#
loop_
_entity.id
_entity.type
_entity.pdbx_description
1 polymer ?
#
loop_
_entity_poly.entity_id
_entity_poly.type
_entity_poly.pdbx_seq_one_letter_code
_entity_poly.pdbx_strand_id
1 'polypeptide(L)'
;MWRKSILRELMNIMEVKRKSIHSFKKASKNTKYPHWREVFNRLAEYETNRAELIEIVYDNLAQNNEWLSLQYLFDEGPKPIDVEQLFQEIQIDEIPPEHNTLDNAIKAGEEVLKLYEEIISECEKRLHNGETPIKWLRDQAKEYNLLLKTIRKGEHATFKTDYLG
;
A
#
# COMPACT_ATOMS: atom_id res chain seq x y z
N MET A 1 12.02 17.82 16.77
CA MET A 1 11.81 16.46 17.30
C MET A 1 10.77 15.69 16.49
N TRP A 2 9.64 16.29 16.12
CA TRP A 2 8.55 15.67 15.35
C TRP A 2 8.93 15.11 13.96
N ARG A 3 9.68 15.86 13.15
CA ARG A 3 10.14 15.42 11.82
C ARG A 3 10.93 14.11 11.86
N LYS A 4 11.81 13.95 12.84
CA LYS A 4 12.59 12.70 13.02
C LYS A 4 11.67 11.51 13.34
N SER A 5 10.54 11.75 14.00
CA SER A 5 9.52 10.73 14.26
C SER A 5 8.80 10.35 12.97
N ILE A 6 8.31 11.34 12.21
CA ILE A 6 7.62 11.09 10.93
C ILE A 6 8.52 10.34 9.94
N LEU A 7 9.76 10.79 9.76
CA LEU A 7 10.71 10.12 8.87
C LEU A 7 10.98 8.67 9.31
N ARG A 8 11.04 8.41 10.62
CA ARG A 8 11.17 7.04 11.14
C ARG A 8 9.97 6.19 10.80
N GLU A 9 8.75 6.71 10.97
CA GLU A 9 7.55 5.94 10.66
C GLU A 9 7.41 5.68 9.15
N LEU A 10 7.77 6.64 8.30
CA LEU A 10 7.85 6.41 6.85
C LEU A 10 8.86 5.30 6.50
N MET A 11 10.02 5.27 7.16
CA MET A 11 10.98 4.17 7.01
C MET A 11 10.41 2.82 7.46
N ASN A 12 9.72 2.78 8.60
CA ASN A 12 9.08 1.57 9.10
C ASN A 12 8.04 1.05 8.09
N ILE A 13 7.23 1.93 7.51
CA ILE A 13 6.27 1.56 6.48
C ILE A 13 7.00 1.00 5.25
N MET A 14 8.07 1.65 4.76
CA MET A 14 8.86 1.13 3.63
C MET A 14 9.46 -0.25 3.92
N GLU A 15 9.94 -0.51 5.13
CA GLU A 15 10.46 -1.82 5.53
C GLU A 15 9.37 -2.88 5.48
N VAL A 16 8.16 -2.57 5.95
CA VAL A 16 7.00 -3.46 5.84
C VAL A 16 6.69 -3.76 4.37
N LYS A 17 6.69 -2.73 3.50
CA LYS A 17 6.45 -2.92 2.06
C LYS A 17 7.50 -3.83 1.42
N ARG A 18 8.78 -3.63 1.72
CA ARG A 18 9.88 -4.50 1.24
C ARG A 18 9.71 -5.96 1.67
N LYS A 19 9.27 -6.19 2.91
CA LYS A 19 8.95 -7.55 3.40
C LYS A 19 7.76 -8.17 2.65
N SER A 20 6.70 -7.41 2.39
CA SER A 20 5.56 -7.86 1.58
C SER A 20 5.98 -8.22 0.16
N ILE A 21 6.75 -7.35 -0.53
CA ILE A 21 7.29 -7.61 -1.87
C ILE A 21 8.06 -8.93 -1.90
N HIS A 22 8.97 -9.12 -0.95
CA HIS A 22 9.75 -10.36 -0.85
C HIS A 22 8.85 -11.58 -0.67
N SER A 23 7.85 -11.48 0.20
CA SER A 23 6.93 -12.57 0.52
C SER A 23 6.08 -12.95 -0.68
N PHE A 24 5.53 -11.98 -1.41
CA PHE A 24 4.77 -12.22 -2.64
C PHE A 24 5.65 -12.80 -3.77
N LYS A 25 6.86 -12.26 -4.00
CA LYS A 25 7.81 -12.84 -4.97
C LYS A 25 8.22 -14.27 -4.61
N LYS A 26 8.29 -14.60 -3.33
CA LYS A 26 8.55 -15.98 -2.87
C LYS A 26 7.34 -16.87 -3.11
N ALA A 27 6.13 -16.39 -2.82
CA ALA A 27 4.89 -17.12 -3.06
C ALA A 27 4.66 -17.39 -4.55
N SER A 28 4.91 -16.42 -5.43
CA SER A 28 4.75 -16.60 -6.88
C SER A 28 5.67 -17.69 -7.45
N LYS A 29 6.89 -17.82 -6.92
CA LYS A 29 7.85 -18.86 -7.31
C LYS A 29 7.47 -20.25 -6.80
N ASN A 30 6.88 -20.33 -5.61
CA ASN A 30 6.64 -21.59 -4.92
C ASN A 30 5.24 -22.16 -5.18
N THR A 31 4.29 -21.33 -5.60
CA THR A 31 2.92 -21.78 -5.84
C THR A 31 2.86 -22.72 -7.05
N LYS A 32 2.08 -23.78 -6.91
CA LYS A 32 1.80 -24.75 -7.98
C LYS A 32 0.72 -24.26 -8.95
N TYR A 33 0.00 -23.20 -8.58
CA TYR A 33 -1.15 -22.69 -9.30
C TYR A 33 -0.73 -21.54 -10.22
N PRO A 34 -0.80 -21.70 -11.56
CA PRO A 34 -0.33 -20.68 -12.50
C PRO A 34 -1.05 -19.33 -12.36
N HIS A 35 -2.35 -19.34 -12.06
CA HIS A 35 -3.11 -18.11 -11.82
C HIS A 35 -2.64 -17.38 -10.56
N TRP A 36 -2.42 -18.07 -9.44
CA TRP A 36 -1.87 -17.44 -8.22
C TRP A 36 -0.45 -16.93 -8.37
N ARG A 37 0.35 -17.53 -9.25
CA ARG A 37 1.66 -16.97 -9.59
C ARG A 37 1.52 -15.54 -10.14
N GLU A 38 0.55 -15.33 -11.03
CA GLU A 38 0.26 -14.02 -11.59
C GLU A 38 -0.28 -13.07 -10.53
N VAL A 39 -1.25 -13.52 -9.71
CA VAL A 39 -1.78 -12.72 -8.58
C VAL A 39 -0.65 -12.25 -7.67
N PHE A 40 0.24 -13.14 -7.23
CA PHE A 40 1.35 -12.78 -6.36
C PHE A 40 2.36 -11.85 -7.03
N ASN A 41 2.63 -12.02 -8.32
CA ASN A 41 3.51 -11.10 -9.06
C ASN A 41 2.92 -9.68 -9.07
N ARG A 42 1.62 -9.56 -9.34
CA ARG A 42 0.92 -8.27 -9.36
C ARG A 42 0.83 -7.63 -7.99
N LEU A 43 0.57 -8.40 -6.93
CA LEU A 43 0.62 -7.89 -5.55
C LEU A 43 2.04 -7.41 -5.17
N ALA A 44 3.08 -8.09 -5.66
CA ALA A 44 4.46 -7.65 -5.45
C ALA A 44 4.78 -6.35 -6.21
N GLU A 45 4.29 -6.20 -7.43
CA GLU A 45 4.41 -4.99 -8.23
C GLU A 45 3.70 -3.81 -7.55
N TYR A 46 2.47 -4.03 -7.06
CA TYR A 46 1.70 -3.06 -6.31
C TYR A 46 2.43 -2.56 -5.05
N GLU A 47 2.98 -3.47 -4.25
CA GLU A 47 3.75 -3.06 -3.07
C GLU A 47 5.08 -2.39 -3.44
N THR A 48 5.65 -2.67 -4.62
CA THR A 48 6.85 -1.99 -5.13
C THR A 48 6.55 -0.54 -5.47
N ASN A 49 5.51 -0.31 -6.27
CA ASN A 49 5.02 1.03 -6.62
C ASN A 49 4.74 1.87 -5.36
N ARG A 50 4.09 1.27 -4.36
CA ARG A 50 3.82 1.95 -3.09
C ARG A 50 5.08 2.26 -2.28
N ALA A 51 6.07 1.38 -2.28
CA ALA A 51 7.34 1.66 -1.62
C ALA A 51 8.05 2.86 -2.26
N GLU A 52 8.04 2.95 -3.59
CA GLU A 52 8.62 4.07 -4.35
C GLU A 52 7.90 5.40 -4.05
N LEU A 53 6.57 5.40 -4.01
CA LEU A 53 5.80 6.61 -3.64
C LEU A 53 6.15 7.12 -2.22
N ILE A 54 6.31 6.20 -1.27
CA ILE A 54 6.67 6.55 0.11
C ILE A 54 8.11 7.06 0.18
N GLU A 55 9.01 6.48 -0.61
CA GLU A 55 10.42 6.92 -0.72
C GLU A 55 10.51 8.34 -1.27
N ILE A 56 9.75 8.68 -2.31
CA ILE A 56 9.67 10.06 -2.84
C ILE A 56 9.19 11.04 -1.77
N VAL A 57 8.14 10.69 -1.03
CA VAL A 57 7.62 11.53 0.08
C VAL A 57 8.65 11.66 1.19
N TYR A 58 9.32 10.56 1.55
CA TYR A 58 10.37 10.54 2.55
C TYR A 58 11.53 11.45 2.16
N ASP A 59 12.06 11.31 0.94
CA ASP A 59 13.21 12.05 0.47
C ASP A 59 12.92 13.54 0.39
N ASN A 60 11.76 13.92 -0.13
CA ASN A 60 11.36 15.33 -0.16
C ASN A 60 11.27 15.91 1.27
N LEU A 61 10.62 15.19 2.18
CA LEU A 61 10.52 15.63 3.57
C LEU A 61 11.89 15.64 4.27
N ALA A 62 12.82 14.76 3.91
CA ALA A 62 14.17 14.65 4.48
C ALA A 62 15.13 15.70 3.94
N GLN A 63 14.98 16.12 2.69
CA GLN A 63 15.84 17.12 2.05
C GLN A 63 15.29 18.54 2.21
N ASN A 64 14.03 18.74 1.85
CA ASN A 64 13.43 20.08 1.71
C ASN A 64 12.67 20.53 2.96
N ASN A 65 12.45 19.65 3.93
CA ASN A 65 11.66 19.94 5.14
C ASN A 65 10.21 20.36 4.84
N GLU A 66 9.70 19.97 3.67
CA GLU A 66 8.37 20.31 3.18
C GLU A 66 7.65 19.04 2.72
N TRP A 67 6.32 19.09 2.76
CA TRP A 67 5.51 18.05 2.15
C TRP A 67 5.57 18.21 0.64
N LEU A 68 5.69 17.08 -0.05
CA LEU A 68 5.49 17.08 -1.49
C LEU A 68 4.03 17.44 -1.79
N SER A 69 3.76 18.16 -2.88
CA SER A 69 2.38 18.35 -3.32
C SER A 69 1.81 17.05 -3.89
N LEU A 70 0.51 16.82 -3.74
CA LEU A 70 -0.18 15.69 -4.38
C LEU A 70 -0.07 15.76 -5.90
N GLN A 71 -0.17 16.96 -6.48
CA GLN A 71 -0.05 17.17 -7.92
C GLN A 71 1.30 16.66 -8.45
N TYR A 72 2.41 17.00 -7.78
CA TYR A 72 3.73 16.49 -8.16
C TYR A 72 3.80 14.96 -8.08
N LEU A 73 3.22 14.36 -7.03
CA LEU A 73 3.14 12.90 -6.91
C LEU A 73 2.38 12.25 -8.08
N PHE A 74 1.34 12.90 -8.58
CA PHE A 74 0.55 12.40 -9.70
C PHE A 74 1.23 12.61 -11.05
N ASP A 75 1.97 13.70 -11.21
CA ASP A 75 2.65 14.04 -12.46
C ASP A 75 3.98 13.28 -12.62
N GLU A 76 4.78 13.21 -11.55
CA GLU A 76 6.17 12.72 -11.59
C GLU A 76 6.38 11.40 -10.84
N GLY A 77 5.42 11.01 -9.98
CA GLY A 77 5.49 9.75 -9.25
C GLY A 77 5.11 8.55 -10.10
N PRO A 78 5.47 7.32 -9.66
CA PRO A 78 5.00 6.12 -10.32
C PRO A 78 3.46 6.07 -10.21
N LYS A 79 2.79 5.78 -11.33
CA LYS A 79 1.33 5.84 -11.38
C LYS A 79 0.72 4.87 -10.37
N PRO A 80 -0.26 5.29 -9.56
CA PRO A 80 -0.98 4.38 -8.69
C PRO A 80 -1.56 3.27 -9.55
N ILE A 81 -1.32 2.03 -9.17
CA ILE A 81 -2.02 0.91 -9.80
C ILE A 81 -3.47 0.99 -9.36
N ASP A 82 -4.38 0.97 -10.33
CA ASP A 82 -5.81 0.94 -10.04
C ASP A 82 -6.17 -0.39 -9.38
N VAL A 83 -6.56 -0.32 -8.11
CA VAL A 83 -6.95 -1.48 -7.30
C VAL A 83 -8.18 -2.17 -7.89
N GLU A 84 -9.12 -1.41 -8.46
CA GLU A 84 -10.31 -1.94 -9.12
C GLU A 84 -9.94 -2.68 -10.41
N GLN A 85 -9.04 -2.10 -11.20
CA GLN A 85 -8.49 -2.79 -12.37
C GLN A 85 -7.80 -4.10 -11.96
N LEU A 86 -7.03 -4.08 -10.87
CA LEU A 86 -6.40 -5.28 -10.32
C LEU A 86 -7.46 -6.33 -9.93
N PHE A 87 -8.59 -5.93 -9.34
CA PHE A 87 -9.70 -6.83 -9.00
C PHE A 87 -10.32 -7.49 -10.23
N GLN A 88 -10.57 -6.73 -11.30
CA GLN A 88 -11.19 -7.25 -12.51
C GLN A 88 -10.30 -8.27 -13.22
N GLU A 89 -8.98 -8.10 -13.12
CA GLU A 89 -7.99 -8.95 -13.76
C GLU A 89 -7.66 -10.22 -12.94
N ILE A 90 -8.04 -10.27 -11.66
CA ILE A 90 -7.80 -11.43 -10.79
C ILE A 90 -9.02 -12.37 -10.82
N GLN A 91 -8.89 -13.50 -11.52
CA GLN A 91 -9.85 -14.60 -11.43
C GLN A 91 -9.51 -15.51 -10.23
N ILE A 92 -10.42 -15.59 -9.24
CA ILE A 92 -10.23 -16.38 -8.02
C ILE A 92 -11.05 -17.67 -8.11
N ASP A 93 -10.43 -18.76 -8.58
CA ASP A 93 -11.12 -20.04 -8.74
C ASP A 93 -10.96 -20.94 -7.49
N GLU A 94 -9.73 -21.06 -6.96
CA GLU A 94 -9.42 -21.81 -5.72
C GLU A 94 -8.30 -21.11 -4.94
N ILE A 95 -8.47 -20.88 -3.63
CA ILE A 95 -7.44 -20.23 -2.80
C ILE A 95 -6.33 -21.25 -2.47
N PRO A 96 -5.05 -20.94 -2.72
CA PRO A 96 -3.99 -21.89 -2.57
C PRO A 96 -3.63 -22.01 -1.08
N PRO A 97 -3.08 -23.16 -0.67
CA PRO A 97 -2.69 -23.41 0.72
C PRO A 97 -1.60 -22.44 1.25
N GLU A 98 -1.01 -21.61 0.39
CA GLU A 98 -0.09 -20.53 0.77
C GLU A 98 -0.75 -19.33 1.49
N HIS A 99 -1.97 -19.51 2.05
CA HIS A 99 -2.78 -18.53 2.77
C HIS A 99 -2.02 -17.64 3.77
N ASN A 100 -0.98 -18.18 4.40
CA ASN A 100 -0.14 -17.45 5.35
C ASN A 100 0.48 -16.18 4.72
N THR A 101 0.73 -16.16 3.41
CA THR A 101 1.30 -14.96 2.74
C THR A 101 0.30 -13.82 2.74
N LEU A 102 -0.97 -14.11 2.39
CA LEU A 102 -2.04 -13.11 2.40
C LEU A 102 -2.38 -12.68 3.83
N ASP A 103 -2.48 -13.63 4.76
CA ASP A 103 -2.78 -13.33 6.17
C ASP A 103 -1.70 -12.44 6.81
N ASN A 104 -0.43 -12.73 6.54
CA ASN A 104 0.69 -11.89 6.98
C ASN A 104 0.66 -10.50 6.34
N ALA A 105 0.36 -10.41 5.04
CA ALA A 105 0.27 -9.14 4.33
C ALA A 105 -0.91 -8.28 4.82
N ILE A 106 -2.05 -8.89 5.14
CA ILE A 106 -3.22 -8.22 5.73
C ILE A 106 -2.84 -7.63 7.09
N LYS A 107 -2.25 -8.44 7.98
CA LYS A 107 -1.83 -7.99 9.30
C LYS A 107 -0.79 -6.87 9.22
N ALA A 108 0.21 -7.03 8.36
CA ALA A 108 1.23 -6.01 8.13
C ALA A 108 0.62 -4.71 7.57
N GLY A 109 -0.39 -4.80 6.71
CA GLY A 109 -1.12 -3.63 6.23
C GLY A 109 -1.92 -2.93 7.33
N GLU A 110 -2.50 -3.67 8.29
CA GLU A 110 -3.16 -3.07 9.46
C GLU A 110 -2.18 -2.35 10.38
N GLU A 111 -0.96 -2.88 10.53
CA GLU A 111 0.13 -2.21 11.24
C GLU A 111 0.54 -0.92 10.51
N VAL A 112 0.71 -0.96 9.19
CA VAL A 112 1.00 0.23 8.37
C VAL A 112 -0.09 1.30 8.49
N LEU A 113 -1.36 0.91 8.54
CA LEU A 113 -2.45 1.86 8.73
C LEU A 113 -2.36 2.59 10.06
N LYS A 114 -1.94 1.92 11.14
CA LYS A 114 -1.70 2.58 12.44
C LYS A 114 -0.57 3.61 12.34
N LEU A 115 0.53 3.26 11.68
CA LEU A 115 1.66 4.18 11.47
C LEU A 115 1.23 5.42 10.70
N TYR A 116 0.38 5.27 9.67
CA TYR A 116 -0.17 6.42 8.96
C TYR A 116 -1.02 7.32 9.86
N GLU A 117 -1.91 6.76 10.69
CA GLU A 117 -2.73 7.56 11.62
C GLU A 117 -1.86 8.27 12.66
N GLU A 118 -0.76 7.66 13.12
CA GLU A 118 0.21 8.31 14.01
C GLU A 118 0.89 9.51 13.33
N ILE A 119 1.36 9.36 12.09
CA ILE A 119 1.93 10.45 11.30
C ILE A 119 0.90 11.57 11.12
N ILE A 120 -0.33 11.24 10.72
CA ILE A 120 -1.40 12.22 10.49
C ILE A 120 -1.73 12.98 11.78
N SER A 121 -1.87 12.29 12.91
CA SER A 121 -2.11 12.91 14.20
C SER A 121 -1.00 13.90 14.59
N GLU A 122 0.26 13.55 14.32
CA GLU A 122 1.39 14.45 14.60
C GLU A 122 1.41 15.67 13.66
N CYS A 123 1.02 15.50 12.39
CA CYS A 123 0.87 16.59 11.43
C CYS A 123 -0.24 17.56 11.83
N GLU A 124 -1.43 17.05 12.19
CA GLU A 124 -2.60 17.86 12.53
C GLU A 124 -2.38 18.74 13.76
N LYS A 125 -1.59 18.26 14.74
CA LYS A 125 -1.21 19.04 15.92
C LYS A 125 -0.30 20.24 15.62
N ARG A 126 0.43 20.22 14.50
CA ARG A 126 1.56 21.14 14.28
C ARG A 126 1.44 22.00 13.05
N LEU A 127 0.79 21.52 12.01
CA LEU A 127 0.88 22.09 10.68
C LEU A 127 -0.49 22.48 10.09
N HIS A 128 -1.61 22.06 10.70
CA HIS A 128 -2.99 22.40 10.31
C HIS A 128 -3.31 22.26 8.80
N ASN A 129 -2.59 21.40 8.10
CA ASN A 129 -2.70 21.19 6.66
C ASN A 129 -3.52 19.92 6.41
N GLY A 130 -4.76 20.15 6.01
CA GLY A 130 -5.84 19.17 5.94
C GLY A 130 -5.67 18.06 4.92
N GLU A 131 -4.79 18.21 3.93
CA GLU A 131 -4.54 17.25 2.85
C GLU A 131 -3.04 17.13 2.58
N THR A 132 -2.43 16.09 3.16
CA THR A 132 -1.02 15.75 2.91
C THR A 132 -0.95 14.50 2.04
N PRO A 133 0.14 14.27 1.30
CA PRO A 133 0.42 12.99 0.64
C PRO A 133 0.18 11.76 1.53
N ILE A 134 0.37 11.92 2.84
CA ILE A 134 0.17 10.86 3.83
C ILE A 134 -1.29 10.42 3.93
N LYS A 135 -2.26 11.36 3.90
CA LYS A 135 -3.69 11.00 3.94
C LYS A 135 -4.08 10.20 2.72
N TRP A 136 -3.61 10.62 1.54
CA TRP A 136 -3.83 9.89 0.30
C TRP A 136 -3.16 8.49 0.32
N LEU A 137 -1.88 8.41 0.73
CA LEU A 137 -1.16 7.13 0.86
C LEU A 137 -1.82 6.16 1.84
N ARG A 138 -2.41 6.69 2.92
CA ARG A 138 -3.22 5.93 3.87
C ARG A 138 -4.49 5.39 3.22
N ASP A 139 -5.20 6.19 2.43
CA ASP A 139 -6.46 5.75 1.81
C ASP A 139 -6.21 4.66 0.77
N GLN A 140 -5.15 4.81 -0.04
CA GLN A 140 -4.63 3.75 -0.91
C GLN A 140 -4.23 2.49 -0.11
N ALA A 141 -3.71 2.65 1.11
CA ALA A 141 -3.41 1.52 1.99
C ALA A 141 -4.67 0.80 2.50
N LYS A 142 -5.76 1.53 2.78
CA LYS A 142 -7.04 0.98 3.22
C LYS A 142 -7.67 0.15 2.11
N GLU A 143 -7.75 0.71 0.90
CA GLU A 143 -8.30 0.03 -0.29
C GLU A 143 -7.52 -1.26 -0.57
N TYR A 144 -6.19 -1.20 -0.57
CA TYR A 144 -5.36 -2.37 -0.77
C TYR A 144 -5.53 -3.45 0.32
N ASN A 145 -5.66 -3.05 1.59
CA ASN A 145 -5.87 -4.03 2.67
C ASN A 145 -7.23 -4.72 2.53
N LEU A 146 -8.25 -3.98 2.09
CA LEU A 146 -9.56 -4.53 1.76
C LEU A 146 -9.47 -5.51 0.57
N LEU A 147 -8.71 -5.18 -0.47
CA LEU A 147 -8.37 -6.10 -1.56
C LEU A 147 -7.79 -7.41 -1.06
N LEU A 148 -6.74 -7.35 -0.25
CA LEU A 148 -6.13 -8.57 0.29
C LEU A 148 -7.14 -9.41 1.09
N LYS A 149 -8.00 -8.76 1.89
CA LYS A 149 -9.07 -9.43 2.65
C LYS A 149 -10.09 -10.10 1.73
N THR A 150 -10.48 -9.46 0.64
CA THR A 150 -11.43 -10.02 -0.30
C THR A 150 -10.84 -11.19 -1.08
N ILE A 151 -9.61 -11.04 -1.59
CA ILE A 151 -8.84 -12.13 -2.22
C ILE A 151 -8.78 -13.33 -1.25
N ARG A 152 -8.48 -13.06 0.02
CA ARG A 152 -8.34 -14.08 1.06
C ARG A 152 -9.63 -14.84 1.37
N LYS A 153 -10.80 -14.23 1.16
CA LYS A 153 -12.11 -14.86 1.34
C LYS A 153 -12.58 -15.64 0.12
N GLY A 154 -11.92 -15.47 -1.03
CA GLY A 154 -12.39 -16.04 -2.30
C GLY A 154 -13.70 -15.41 -2.77
N GLU A 155 -14.01 -14.20 -2.29
CA GLU A 155 -15.17 -13.44 -2.75
C GLU A 155 -14.76 -12.68 -4.04
N HIS A 156 -15.60 -12.73 -5.08
CA HIS A 156 -15.52 -11.72 -6.13
C HIS A 156 -15.87 -10.37 -5.50
N ALA A 157 -14.90 -9.48 -5.36
CA ALA A 157 -15.18 -8.12 -4.92
C ALA A 157 -15.84 -7.37 -6.09
N THR A 158 -17.14 -7.16 -6.01
CA THR A 158 -17.73 -6.01 -6.69
C THR A 158 -17.45 -4.80 -5.82
N PHE A 159 -16.36 -4.07 -6.12
CA PHE A 159 -16.18 -2.73 -5.58
C PHE A 159 -17.15 -1.81 -6.33
N LYS A 160 -18.04 -1.14 -5.59
CA LYS A 160 -18.66 0.10 -6.07
C LYS A 160 -17.80 1.23 -5.56
N THR A 161 -17.02 1.85 -6.43
CA THR A 161 -16.33 3.10 -6.13
C THR A 161 -17.37 4.23 -6.14
N ASP A 162 -18.00 4.51 -5.01
CA ASP A 162 -18.78 5.75 -4.83
C ASP A 162 -17.86 6.94 -4.49
N TYR A 163 -16.78 7.15 -5.26
CA TYR A 163 -15.87 8.29 -5.09
C TYR A 163 -15.40 8.85 -6.45
N LEU A 164 -16.37 9.14 -7.32
CA LEU A 164 -16.29 10.21 -8.32
C LEU A 164 -17.66 10.89 -8.36
N GLY A 165 -17.93 11.73 -7.36
CA GLY A 165 -19.08 12.61 -7.27
C GLY A 165 -18.63 13.99 -6.84
#